data_AF-A0AAE4WGJ1-F1
#
_entry.id   AF-A0AAE4WGJ1-F1
#
_cell.length_a   1.000
_cell.length_b   1.000
_cell.length_c   1.000
_cell.angle_alpha   90.00
_cell.angle_beta   90.00
_cell.angle_gamma   90.00
#
_symmetry.space_group_name_H-M   'P 1'
#
loop_
_entity.id
_entity.type
_entity.pdbx_description
1 polymer ?
#
loop_
_entity_poly.entity_id
_entity_poly.type
_entity_poly.pdbx_seq_one_letter_code
_entity_poly.pdbx_strand_id
1 'polypeptide(L)'
;MSADEPALRQYIEATRAALARCPRFDIEFRGIVAAKTSILLCGYPQFDLQGLRRGLHKNLTELGFTSDSPEPDIADVRNTCHASLAVFGGLLSNPAGFADLIDRFQHLDFGTGPCGDTEIVSFARTGNNIAINRLCSA
;
A
#
# COMPACT_ATOMS: atom_id res chain seq x y z
N MET A 1 -19.95 -4.03 -0.90
CA MET A 1 -19.85 -5.37 -1.50
C MET A 1 -19.91 -6.38 -0.38
N SER A 2 -20.82 -7.36 -0.41
CA SER A 2 -20.84 -8.43 0.58
C SER A 2 -19.80 -9.50 0.19
N ALA A 3 -19.21 -10.16 1.18
CA ALA A 3 -18.26 -11.27 0.98
C ALA A 3 -18.87 -12.53 0.29
N ASP A 4 -20.13 -12.46 -0.12
CA ASP A 4 -20.86 -13.54 -0.78
C ASP A 4 -20.79 -13.50 -2.30
N GLU A 5 -20.17 -12.47 -2.86
CA GLU A 5 -19.95 -12.36 -4.30
C GLU A 5 -18.84 -13.36 -4.73
N PRO A 6 -19.12 -14.31 -5.65
CA PRO A 6 -18.16 -15.37 -6.02
C PRO A 6 -16.80 -14.83 -6.48
N ALA A 7 -16.79 -13.71 -7.21
CA ALA A 7 -15.58 -13.05 -7.66
C ALA A 7 -14.74 -12.51 -6.48
N LEU A 8 -15.38 -11.90 -5.47
CA LEU A 8 -14.69 -11.40 -4.29
C LEU A 8 -14.05 -12.54 -3.49
N ARG A 9 -14.75 -13.68 -3.35
CA ARG A 9 -14.18 -14.86 -2.68
C ARG A 9 -12.97 -15.41 -3.44
N GLN A 10 -13.06 -15.51 -4.76
CA GLN A 10 -11.95 -15.98 -5.60
C GLN A 10 -10.73 -15.05 -5.50
N TYR A 11 -10.96 -13.73 -5.49
CA TYR A 11 -9.90 -12.72 -5.27
C TYR A 11 -9.24 -12.89 -3.90
N ILE A 12 -10.04 -13.01 -2.83
CA ILE A 12 -9.56 -13.19 -1.46
C ILE A 12 -8.71 -14.45 -1.34
N GLU A 13 -9.18 -15.59 -1.86
CA GLU A 13 -8.45 -16.86 -1.78
C GLU A 13 -7.13 -16.82 -2.57
N ALA A 14 -7.14 -16.26 -3.79
CA ALA A 14 -5.92 -16.12 -4.58
C ALA A 14 -4.89 -15.21 -3.89
N THR A 15 -5.35 -14.11 -3.29
CA THR A 15 -4.50 -13.17 -2.56
C THR A 15 -3.96 -13.81 -1.29
N ARG A 16 -4.81 -14.48 -0.50
CA ARG A 16 -4.40 -15.19 0.72
C ARG A 16 -3.38 -16.28 0.42
N ALA A 17 -3.58 -17.06 -0.64
CA ALA A 17 -2.63 -18.10 -1.04
C ALA A 17 -1.25 -17.53 -1.42
N ALA A 18 -1.20 -16.33 -2.01
CA ALA A 18 0.06 -15.64 -2.29
C ALA A 18 0.72 -15.11 -1.00
N LEU A 19 -0.07 -14.53 -0.10
CA LEU A 19 0.41 -13.95 1.17
C LEU A 19 0.83 -15.00 2.21
N ALA A 20 0.22 -16.19 2.22
CA ALA A 20 0.57 -17.27 3.14
C ALA A 20 2.02 -17.77 2.99
N ARG A 21 2.68 -17.43 1.87
CA ARG A 21 4.09 -17.74 1.60
C ARG A 21 5.03 -16.59 1.98
N CYS A 22 4.48 -15.47 2.42
CA CYS A 22 5.24 -14.31 2.84
C CYS A 22 5.79 -14.57 4.26
N PRO A 23 7.12 -14.68 4.44
CA PRO A 23 7.68 -14.75 5.78
C PRO A 23 7.44 -13.43 6.51
N ARG A 24 7.64 -13.43 7.83
CA ARG A 24 7.83 -12.16 8.54
C ARG A 24 9.09 -11.47 8.02
N PHE A 25 9.01 -10.17 7.82
CA PHE A 25 10.14 -9.37 7.35
C PHE A 25 10.14 -8.00 8.00
N ASP A 26 11.31 -7.37 8.05
CA ASP A 26 11.46 -6.03 8.59
C ASP A 26 11.32 -4.98 7.50
N ILE A 27 10.79 -3.81 7.87
CA ILE A 27 10.71 -2.63 7.02
C ILE A 27 11.49 -1.51 7.68
N GLU A 28 12.48 -0.99 6.97
CA GLU A 28 13.13 0.25 7.36
C GLU A 28 12.27 1.44 6.90
N PHE A 29 11.99 2.38 7.80
CA PHE A 29 11.26 3.60 7.51
C PHE A 29 12.21 4.79 7.49
N ARG A 30 12.40 5.40 6.32
CA ARG A 30 13.36 6.49 6.16
C ARG A 30 12.85 7.53 5.19
N GLY A 31 12.65 8.74 5.69
CA GLY A 31 12.20 9.86 4.88
C GLY A 31 10.68 9.92 4.73
N ILE A 32 10.19 11.13 4.47
CA ILE A 32 8.84 11.35 3.97
C ILE A 32 8.89 12.05 2.60
N VAL A 33 7.90 11.81 1.77
CA VAL A 33 7.73 12.50 0.49
C VAL A 33 6.33 13.08 0.38
N ALA A 34 6.21 14.19 -0.33
CA ALA A 34 4.92 14.74 -0.72
C ALA A 34 4.49 14.19 -2.08
N ALA A 35 3.26 13.70 -2.15
CA ALA A 35 2.52 13.54 -3.39
C ALA A 35 1.50 14.67 -3.51
N LYS A 36 0.88 14.79 -4.70
CA LYS A 36 -0.09 15.86 -5.01
C LYS A 36 -1.20 16.03 -3.96
N THR A 37 -1.58 14.95 -3.28
CA THR A 37 -2.68 14.94 -2.30
C THR A 37 -2.32 14.24 -0.99
N SER A 38 -1.05 13.92 -0.73
CA SER A 38 -0.68 13.18 0.49
C SER A 38 0.76 13.38 0.93
N ILE A 39 1.03 13.03 2.18
CA ILE A 39 2.37 12.82 2.72
C ILE A 39 2.53 11.31 2.90
N LEU A 40 3.64 10.79 2.39
CA LEU A 40 3.96 9.37 2.45
C LEU A 40 5.22 9.16 3.28
N LEU A 41 5.19 8.23 4.23
CA LEU A 41 6.37 7.66 4.86
C LEU A 41 6.99 6.64 3.91
N CYS A 42 8.28 6.75 3.62
CA CYS A 42 8.98 5.84 2.74
C CYS A 42 9.43 4.57 3.49
N GLY A 43 9.10 3.41 2.94
CA GLY A 43 9.46 2.11 3.51
C GLY A 43 10.33 1.29 2.56
N TYR A 44 11.37 0.67 3.12
CA TYR A 44 12.35 -0.15 2.43
C TYR A 44 12.32 -1.55 3.05
N PRO A 45 11.61 -2.52 2.43
CA PRO A 45 11.47 -3.85 2.98
C PRO A 45 12.77 -4.64 2.87
N GLN A 46 13.12 -5.38 3.92
CA GLN A 46 14.18 -6.41 3.92
C GLN A 46 13.64 -7.74 3.36
N PHE A 47 12.84 -7.63 2.28
CA PHE A 47 12.13 -8.72 1.65
C PHE A 47 11.87 -8.39 0.17
N ASP A 48 11.69 -9.43 -0.65
CA ASP A 48 11.34 -9.27 -2.07
C ASP A 48 9.84 -9.00 -2.23
N LEU A 49 9.44 -7.80 -1.82
CA LEU A 49 8.07 -7.32 -1.98
C LEU A 49 7.72 -7.11 -3.45
N GLN A 50 8.71 -6.80 -4.30
CA GLN A 50 8.54 -6.74 -5.75
C GLN A 50 8.12 -8.10 -6.32
N GLY A 51 8.81 -9.18 -5.96
CA GLY A 51 8.48 -10.55 -6.37
C GLY A 51 7.08 -10.97 -5.91
N LEU A 52 6.72 -10.67 -4.65
CA LEU A 52 5.37 -10.92 -4.13
C LEU A 52 4.29 -10.22 -4.96
N ARG A 53 4.46 -8.92 -5.24
CA ARG A 53 3.51 -8.13 -6.03
C ARG A 53 3.37 -8.64 -7.46
N ARG A 54 4.48 -8.99 -8.11
CA ARG A 54 4.47 -9.55 -9.47
C ARG A 54 3.76 -10.90 -9.52
N GLY A 55 4.02 -11.76 -8.54
CA GLY A 55 3.33 -13.05 -8.41
C GLY A 55 1.83 -12.88 -8.19
N LEU A 56 1.43 -11.96 -7.31
CA LEU A 56 0.03 -11.65 -7.07
C LEU A 56 -0.65 -11.11 -8.34
N HIS A 57 -0.05 -10.13 -9.01
CA HIS A 57 -0.60 -9.54 -10.23
C HIS A 57 -0.78 -10.57 -11.35
N LYS A 58 0.21 -11.44 -11.56
CA LYS A 58 0.14 -12.53 -12.53
C LYS A 58 -1.02 -13.49 -12.22
N ASN A 59 -1.08 -13.99 -10.98
CA ASN A 59 -2.12 -14.94 -10.56
C ASN A 59 -3.53 -14.33 -10.69
N LEU A 60 -3.71 -13.08 -10.29
CA LEU A 60 -4.99 -12.38 -10.40
C LEU A 60 -5.40 -12.17 -11.87
N THR A 61 -4.45 -11.81 -12.73
CA THR A 61 -4.69 -11.64 -14.17
C THR A 61 -5.11 -12.95 -14.85
N GLU A 62 -4.46 -14.07 -14.51
CA GLU A 62 -4.83 -15.42 -14.99
C GLU A 62 -6.26 -15.82 -14.57
N LEU A 63 -6.76 -15.28 -13.46
CA LEU A 63 -8.14 -15.47 -12.99
C LEU A 63 -9.14 -14.48 -13.59
N GLY A 64 -8.70 -13.60 -14.50
CA GLY A 64 -9.54 -12.58 -15.13
C GLY A 64 -9.72 -11.30 -14.31
N PHE A 65 -9.00 -11.15 -13.18
CA PHE A 65 -8.94 -9.88 -12.46
C PHE A 65 -7.94 -8.96 -13.14
N THR A 66 -8.40 -8.19 -14.11
CA THR A 66 -7.64 -7.08 -14.69
C THR A 66 -7.94 -5.82 -13.90
N SER A 67 -6.91 -5.16 -13.38
CA SER A 67 -7.09 -3.86 -12.75
C SER A 67 -6.96 -2.74 -13.77
N ASP A 68 -7.93 -1.82 -13.80
CA ASP A 68 -7.72 -0.44 -14.29
C ASP A 68 -6.93 0.34 -13.22
N SER A 69 -5.84 -0.23 -12.72
CA SER A 69 -5.08 0.36 -11.62
C SER A 69 -4.23 1.51 -12.16
N PRO A 70 -4.11 2.62 -11.41
CA PRO A 70 -3.06 3.61 -11.65
C PRO A 70 -1.67 3.09 -11.27
N GLU A 71 -1.56 1.86 -10.75
CA GLU A 71 -0.26 1.22 -10.58
C GLU A 71 0.44 1.11 -11.94
N PRO A 72 1.74 1.46 -12.01
CA PRO A 72 2.46 1.41 -13.26
C PRO A 72 2.58 -0.06 -13.71
N ASP A 73 2.92 -0.25 -14.99
CA ASP A 73 3.16 -1.57 -15.59
C ASP A 73 3.86 -2.52 -14.59
N ILE A 74 3.54 -3.82 -14.61
CA ILE A 74 4.23 -4.82 -13.77
C ILE A 74 5.77 -4.71 -13.88
N ALA A 75 6.28 -4.18 -15.00
CA ALA A 75 7.67 -3.81 -15.22
C ALA A 75 8.21 -2.77 -14.21
N ASP A 76 7.39 -1.81 -13.80
CA ASP A 76 7.72 -0.65 -12.95
C ASP A 76 7.48 -0.88 -11.46
N VAL A 77 6.96 -2.05 -11.06
CA VAL A 77 6.78 -2.41 -9.64
C VAL A 77 8.13 -2.35 -8.93
N ARG A 78 8.24 -1.49 -7.91
CA ARG A 78 9.48 -1.29 -7.12
C ARG A 78 9.49 -2.17 -5.88
N ASN A 79 10.70 -2.48 -5.40
CA ASN A 79 10.88 -3.08 -4.07
C ASN A 79 10.87 -2.02 -2.95
N THR A 80 9.86 -1.16 -2.96
CA THR A 80 9.62 -0.13 -1.93
C THR A 80 8.17 -0.19 -1.49
N CYS A 81 7.88 0.28 -0.29
CA CYS A 81 6.52 0.46 0.21
C CYS A 81 6.36 1.85 0.80
N HIS A 82 5.14 2.20 1.16
CA HIS A 82 4.88 3.46 1.83
C HIS A 82 3.68 3.33 2.76
N ALA A 83 3.60 4.22 3.74
CA ALA A 83 2.40 4.45 4.53
C ALA A 83 1.94 5.89 4.31
N SER A 84 0.65 6.09 4.03
CA SER A 84 0.07 7.43 3.97
C SER A 84 -0.02 8.00 5.38
N LEU A 85 0.69 9.09 5.66
CA LEU A 85 0.64 9.80 6.95
C LEU A 85 -0.50 10.80 6.99
N ALA A 86 -0.74 11.48 5.87
CA ALA A 86 -1.80 12.45 5.71
C ALA A 86 -2.31 12.47 4.27
N VAL A 87 -3.61 12.75 4.10
CA VAL A 87 -4.24 12.97 2.79
C VAL A 87 -4.98 14.29 2.83
N PHE A 88 -4.69 15.17 1.87
CA PHE A 88 -5.29 16.49 1.80
C PHE A 88 -6.65 16.46 1.10
N GLY A 89 -7.60 17.22 1.63
CA GLY A 89 -8.94 17.41 1.04
C GLY A 89 -9.04 18.63 0.12
N GLY A 90 -7.97 19.40 -0.04
CA GLY A 90 -7.95 20.65 -0.80
C GLY A 90 -6.55 21.25 -0.88
N LEU A 91 -6.46 22.48 -1.38
CA LEU A 91 -5.18 23.20 -1.51
C LEU A 91 -4.59 23.52 -0.13
N LEU A 92 -3.26 23.49 -0.07
CA LEU A 92 -2.52 23.90 1.12
C LEU A 92 -2.59 25.41 1.29
N SER A 93 -2.91 25.87 2.50
CA SER A 93 -2.91 27.30 2.83
C SER A 93 -1.51 27.92 2.88
N ASN A 94 -0.48 27.11 3.17
CA ASN A 94 0.92 27.53 3.18
C ASN A 94 1.82 26.49 2.47
N PRO A 95 1.92 26.53 1.13
CA PRO A 95 2.76 25.59 0.38
C PRO A 95 4.26 25.69 0.71
N ALA A 96 4.77 26.90 1.01
CA ALA A 96 6.18 27.12 1.31
C ALA A 96 6.60 26.46 2.63
N GLY A 97 5.86 26.73 3.71
CA GLY A 97 6.13 26.08 4.99
C GLY A 97 5.90 24.57 4.96
N PHE A 98 5.03 24.09 4.06
CA PHE A 98 4.89 22.66 3.80
C PHE A 98 6.13 22.07 3.11
N ALA A 99 6.68 22.75 2.10
CA ALA A 99 7.92 22.32 1.45
C ALA A 99 9.09 22.26 2.47
N ASP A 100 9.23 23.28 3.31
CA ASP A 100 10.25 23.30 4.37
C ASP A 100 10.11 22.12 5.34
N LEU A 101 8.86 21.71 5.65
CA LEU A 101 8.59 20.53 6.45
C LEU A 101 9.06 19.26 5.73
N ILE A 102 8.74 19.09 4.46
CA ILE A 102 9.18 17.93 3.68
C ILE A 102 10.70 17.87 3.63
N ASP A 103 11.38 18.98 3.35
CA ASP A 103 12.84 19.05 3.26
C ASP A 103 13.54 18.66 4.57
N ARG A 104 12.93 19.00 5.71
CA ARG A 104 13.45 18.60 7.03
C ARG A 104 13.36 17.11 7.30
N PHE A 105 12.35 16.44 6.76
CA PHE A 105 12.04 15.06 7.07
C PHE A 105 12.34 14.08 5.93
N GLN A 106 12.73 14.56 4.74
CA GLN A 106 12.94 13.73 3.54
C GLN A 106 14.00 12.62 3.70
N HIS A 107 14.92 12.75 4.67
CA HIS A 107 15.97 11.79 4.94
C HIS A 107 16.00 11.30 6.40
N LEU A 108 15.01 11.68 7.21
CA LEU A 108 15.00 11.28 8.62
C LEU A 108 14.82 9.77 8.74
N ASP A 109 15.65 9.13 9.55
CA ASP A 109 15.49 7.73 9.94
C ASP A 109 14.42 7.62 11.02
N PHE A 110 13.33 6.91 10.72
CA PHE A 110 12.22 6.64 11.64
C PHE A 110 12.33 5.25 12.29
N GLY A 111 13.39 4.50 11.99
CA GLY A 111 13.69 3.19 12.53
C GLY A 111 13.17 2.05 11.66
N THR A 112 13.25 0.84 12.23
CA THR A 112 12.85 -0.41 11.57
C THR A 112 11.77 -1.08 12.39
N GLY A 113 10.74 -1.61 11.72
CA GLY A 113 9.64 -2.31 12.36
C GLY A 113 9.33 -3.65 11.68
N PRO A 114 8.88 -4.66 12.45
CA PRO A 114 8.50 -5.95 11.88
C PRO A 114 7.18 -5.86 11.15
N CYS A 115 7.09 -6.54 10.00
CA CYS A 115 5.88 -6.84 9.26
C CYS A 115 5.65 -8.34 9.34
N GLY A 116 4.55 -8.75 9.99
CA GLY A 116 4.30 -10.17 10.22
C GLY A 116 2.85 -10.61 10.17
N ASP A 117 1.92 -9.68 10.16
CA ASP A 117 0.48 -9.96 10.03
C ASP A 117 -0.04 -9.22 8.81
N THR A 118 -0.75 -9.92 7.92
CA THR A 118 -1.35 -9.33 6.74
C THR A 118 -2.86 -9.40 6.79
N GLU A 119 -3.52 -8.31 6.45
CA GLU A 119 -4.98 -8.24 6.36
C GLU A 119 -5.39 -7.87 4.94
N ILE A 120 -6.38 -8.58 4.42
CA ILE A 120 -7.11 -8.16 3.22
C ILE A 120 -8.27 -7.29 3.68
N VAL A 121 -8.29 -6.04 3.23
CA VAL A 121 -9.30 -5.06 3.61
C VAL A 121 -9.97 -4.49 2.36
N SER A 122 -11.24 -4.10 2.49
CA SER A 122 -11.86 -3.15 1.57
C SER A 122 -11.90 -1.80 2.25
N PHE A 123 -11.67 -0.73 1.50
CA PHE A 123 -11.86 0.61 2.03
C PHE A 123 -12.64 1.48 1.06
N ALA A 124 -13.42 2.41 1.61
CA ALA A 124 -14.15 3.40 0.85
C ALA A 124 -13.90 4.78 1.47
N ARG A 125 -13.59 5.76 0.64
CA ARG A 125 -13.44 7.16 1.07
C ARG A 125 -14.78 7.87 0.93
N THR A 126 -15.29 8.42 2.02
CA THR A 126 -16.51 9.24 2.06
C THR A 126 -16.18 10.61 2.66
N GLY A 127 -15.88 11.57 1.78
CA GLY A 127 -15.41 12.90 2.18
C GLY A 127 -14.06 12.82 2.91
N ASN A 128 -14.07 13.18 4.20
CA ASN A 128 -12.90 13.15 5.08
C ASN A 128 -12.76 11.84 5.87
N ASN A 129 -13.67 10.87 5.66
CA ASN A 129 -13.62 9.58 6.34
C ASN A 129 -13.13 8.48 5.40
N ILE A 130 -12.40 7.52 5.97
CA ILE A 130 -12.04 6.26 5.33
C ILE A 130 -12.71 5.16 6.12
N ALA A 131 -13.72 4.52 5.53
CA ALA A 131 -14.34 3.33 6.09
C ALA A 131 -13.49 2.13 5.67
N ILE A 132 -12.93 1.39 6.64
CA ILE A 132 -12.15 0.17 6.40
C ILE A 132 -12.96 -1.02 6.90
N ASN A 133 -13.23 -1.98 6.03
CA ASN A 133 -13.85 -3.25 6.39
C ASN A 133 -12.83 -4.37 6.18
N ARG A 134 -12.51 -5.09 7.26
CA ARG A 134 -11.67 -6.28 7.19
C ARG A 134 -12.41 -7.39 6.45
N LEU A 135 -11.75 -7.99 5.46
CA LEU A 135 -12.29 -9.11 4.69
C LEU A 135 -11.74 -10.44 5.22
N CYS A 136 -10.43 -10.52 5.46
CA CYS A 136 -9.79 -11.64 6.14
C CYS A 136 -8.37 -11.30 6.61
N SER A 137 -7.81 -12.16 7.47
CA SER A 137 -6.38 -12.19 7.76
C SER A 137 -5.71 -13.25 6.89
N ALA A 138 -4.47 -12.99 6.47
CA ALA A 138 -3.66 -13.86 5.64
C ALA A 138 -2.34 -14.20 6.34
#